data_AF-A0A7S4K2Z4-F1
#
_entry.id   AF-A0A7S4K2Z4-F1
#
_cell.length_a   1.000
_cell.length_b   1.000
_cell.length_c   1.000
_cell.angle_alpha   90.00
_cell.angle_beta   90.00
_cell.angle_gamma   90.00
#
_symmetry.space_group_name_H-M   'P 1'
#
loop_
_entity.id
_entity.type
_entity.pdbx_description
1 polymer ?
#
loop_
_entity_poly.entity_id
_entity_poly.type
_entity_poly.pdbx_seq_one_letter_code
_entity_poly.pdbx_strand_id
1 'polypeptide(L)'
;RLGRASQEGGHNSSTLPPLFRHPVKRAVDLFYYRQRSTFDPDFEGDVAVMSLKTYALSRHHVENFMVRTLLNKVGFDVTPEDVEVCKDILRRKFVVGIAEEKWFDASVVRFERYFGWWNQFKVSTNMTVNHCHYDRIKKGGHFGSHPKAQKHSEAYDILASRNWADMELVSSDAQAALCAEHRSSRGFARFFE
;
A
#
# COMPACT_ATOMS: atom_id res chain seq x y z
N ARG A 1 -18.43 26.94 40.54
CA ARG A 1 -17.09 26.35 40.28
C ARG A 1 -17.35 24.94 39.78
N LEU A 2 -17.33 24.68 38.47
CA LEU A 2 -16.15 24.30 37.66
C LEU A 2 -15.40 23.10 38.30
N GLY A 3 -15.23 21.94 37.68
CA GLY A 3 -15.36 21.64 36.26
C GLY A 3 -15.38 20.15 35.92
N ARG A 4 -15.63 19.92 34.62
CA ARG A 4 -15.68 18.66 33.88
C ARG A 4 -14.45 17.79 34.15
N ALA A 5 -14.67 16.50 34.43
CA ALA A 5 -13.70 15.46 34.17
C ALA A 5 -13.61 15.26 32.64
N SER A 6 -12.41 15.42 32.12
CA SER A 6 -12.06 15.35 30.71
C SER A 6 -12.40 13.99 30.10
N GLN A 7 -12.88 14.04 28.85
CA GLN A 7 -12.89 12.90 27.96
C GLN A 7 -11.46 12.42 27.72
N GLU A 8 -11.14 11.20 28.18
CA GLU A 8 -9.95 10.48 27.75
C GLU A 8 -10.25 9.81 26.40
N GLY A 9 -10.01 10.55 25.32
CA GLY A 9 -9.98 10.01 23.97
C GLY A 9 -8.71 9.19 23.75
N GLY A 10 -8.71 7.93 24.17
CA GLY A 10 -7.63 6.98 23.92
C GLY A 10 -7.61 6.54 22.45
N HIS A 11 -6.81 7.21 21.62
CA HIS A 11 -6.42 6.70 20.31
C HIS A 11 -4.98 6.13 20.38
N ASN A 12 -4.86 4.94 20.96
CA ASN A 12 -3.62 4.17 20.99
C ASN A 12 -3.58 3.11 19.86
N SER A 13 -4.10 3.40 18.67
CA SER A 13 -3.94 2.49 17.53
C SER A 13 -2.70 2.88 16.74
N SER A 14 -1.57 2.25 17.05
CA SER A 14 -0.34 2.24 16.26
C SER A 14 -0.50 1.49 14.93
N THR A 15 -1.61 1.74 14.21
CA THR A 15 -1.89 1.13 12.92
C THR A 15 -1.24 1.95 11.82
N LEU A 16 -0.16 1.43 11.24
CA LEU A 16 0.40 2.00 10.01
C LEU A 16 -0.63 1.86 8.89
N PRO A 17 -0.98 2.93 8.17
CA PRO A 17 -1.95 2.85 7.09
C PRO A 17 -1.38 2.05 5.90
N PRO A 18 -2.17 1.18 5.26
CA PRO A 18 -1.71 0.41 4.12
C PRO A 18 -1.49 1.31 2.88
N LEU A 19 -0.37 1.06 2.20
CA LEU A 19 -0.02 1.68 0.92
C LEU A 19 -0.09 0.64 -0.19
N PHE A 20 -0.99 0.84 -1.15
CA PHE A 20 -1.22 -0.07 -2.27
C PHE A 20 -0.33 0.28 -3.45
N ARG A 21 0.25 -0.74 -4.05
CA ARG A 21 1.03 -0.63 -5.28
C ARG A 21 0.40 -1.51 -6.34
N HIS A 22 0.59 -1.16 -7.62
CA HIS A 22 0.16 -2.04 -8.70
C HIS A 22 0.72 -3.47 -8.50
N PRO A 23 -0.11 -4.53 -8.49
CA PRO A 23 0.31 -5.88 -8.11
C PRO A 23 1.49 -6.42 -8.91
N VAL A 24 1.46 -6.23 -10.23
CA VAL A 24 2.59 -6.63 -11.10
C VAL A 24 3.87 -5.86 -10.78
N LYS A 25 3.80 -4.55 -10.53
CA LYS A 25 4.99 -3.77 -10.16
C LYS A 25 5.57 -4.31 -8.87
N ARG A 26 4.74 -4.46 -7.83
CA ARG A 26 5.12 -5.05 -6.54
C ARG A 26 5.85 -6.39 -6.71
N ALA A 27 5.33 -7.29 -7.54
CA ALA A 27 5.96 -8.58 -7.80
C ALA A 27 7.34 -8.45 -8.48
N VAL A 28 7.48 -7.52 -9.42
CA VAL A 28 8.76 -7.22 -10.09
C VAL A 28 9.77 -6.62 -9.12
N ASP A 29 9.36 -5.67 -8.27
CA ASP A 29 10.28 -5.09 -7.28
C ASP A 29 10.74 -6.15 -6.28
N LEU A 30 9.82 -7.01 -5.83
CA LEU A 30 10.14 -8.11 -4.92
C LEU A 30 11.16 -9.07 -5.54
N PHE A 31 10.98 -9.41 -6.82
CA PHE A 31 11.94 -10.22 -7.56
C PHE A 31 13.34 -9.59 -7.56
N TYR A 32 13.48 -8.33 -8.01
CA TYR A 32 14.78 -7.66 -8.06
C TYR A 32 15.37 -7.30 -6.70
N TYR A 33 14.54 -7.21 -5.66
CA TYR A 33 14.99 -7.12 -4.28
C TYR A 33 15.64 -8.45 -3.87
N ARG A 34 14.91 -9.56 -4.04
CA ARG A 34 15.39 -10.91 -3.69
C ARG A 34 16.66 -11.32 -4.42
N GLN A 35 16.87 -10.85 -5.66
CA GLN A 35 18.12 -11.11 -6.37
C GLN A 35 19.36 -10.47 -5.72
N ARG A 36 19.18 -9.36 -4.98
CA ARG A 36 20.29 -8.55 -4.44
C ARG A 36 20.40 -8.62 -2.92
N SER A 37 19.40 -9.15 -2.24
CA SER A 37 19.33 -9.22 -0.78
C SER A 37 20.09 -10.44 -0.24
N THR A 38 21.37 -10.61 -0.61
CA THR A 38 22.22 -11.72 -0.14
C THR A 38 22.47 -11.69 1.37
N PHE A 39 22.15 -10.57 2.01
CA PHE A 39 22.23 -10.36 3.46
C PHE A 39 20.95 -10.77 4.21
N ASP A 40 19.87 -11.08 3.49
CA ASP A 40 18.59 -11.48 4.08
C ASP A 40 18.64 -12.96 4.50
N PRO A 41 18.25 -13.33 5.73
CA PRO A 41 18.16 -14.73 6.15
C PRO A 41 17.26 -15.59 5.24
N ASP A 42 16.25 -14.99 4.61
CA ASP A 42 15.32 -15.64 3.70
C ASP A 42 15.81 -15.60 2.23
N PHE A 43 17.09 -15.33 2.01
CA PHE A 43 17.68 -15.28 0.67
C PHE A 43 17.64 -16.65 -0.02
N GLU A 44 16.88 -16.74 -1.10
CA GLU A 44 16.80 -17.92 -1.95
C GLU A 44 17.75 -17.76 -3.14
N GLY A 45 18.90 -18.45 -3.09
CA GLY A 45 19.92 -18.39 -4.15
C GLY A 45 19.38 -18.74 -5.54
N ASP A 46 18.36 -19.60 -5.61
CA ASP A 46 17.69 -19.97 -6.86
C ASP A 46 17.06 -18.76 -7.55
N VAL A 47 16.45 -17.83 -6.81
CA VAL A 47 15.79 -16.64 -7.36
C VAL A 47 16.84 -15.66 -7.94
N ALA A 48 18.05 -15.62 -7.37
CA ALA A 48 19.11 -14.73 -7.81
C ALA A 48 19.56 -14.96 -9.26
N VAL A 49 19.44 -16.19 -9.76
CA VAL A 49 19.85 -16.58 -11.12
C VAL A 49 18.68 -16.72 -12.11
N MET A 50 17.43 -16.60 -11.64
CA MET A 50 16.25 -16.73 -12.49
C MET A 50 16.05 -15.50 -13.40
N SER A 51 15.45 -15.73 -14.56
CA SER A 51 14.83 -14.65 -15.34
C SER A 51 13.49 -14.24 -14.71
N LEU A 52 13.02 -13.02 -14.99
CA LEU A 52 11.70 -12.56 -14.51
C LEU A 52 10.56 -13.49 -14.98
N LYS A 53 10.64 -14.02 -16.20
CA LYS A 53 9.67 -14.98 -16.74
C LYS A 53 9.69 -16.29 -15.93
N THR A 54 10.88 -16.83 -15.67
CA THR A 54 11.05 -18.05 -14.86
C THR A 54 10.51 -17.83 -13.45
N TYR A 55 10.81 -16.69 -12.83
CA TYR A 55 10.27 -16.31 -11.53
C TYR A 55 8.74 -16.28 -11.53
N ALA A 56 8.13 -15.63 -12.52
CA ALA A 56 6.67 -15.52 -12.63
C ALA A 56 5.96 -16.90 -12.77
N LEU A 57 6.64 -17.90 -13.34
CA LEU A 57 6.13 -19.27 -13.44
C LEU A 57 6.44 -20.11 -12.20
N SER A 58 7.48 -19.77 -11.46
CA SER A 58 7.98 -20.55 -10.32
C SER A 58 7.09 -20.50 -9.09
N ARG A 59 7.33 -21.42 -8.16
CA ARG A 59 6.75 -21.41 -6.79
C ARG A 59 7.22 -20.25 -5.91
N HIS A 60 8.29 -19.56 -6.29
CA HIS A 60 8.85 -18.44 -5.52
C HIS A 60 8.03 -17.16 -5.69
N HIS A 61 7.17 -17.11 -6.72
CA HIS A 61 6.25 -16.01 -6.92
C HIS A 61 5.08 -16.12 -5.95
N VAL A 62 4.89 -15.07 -5.14
CA VAL A 62 3.78 -14.97 -4.19
C VAL A 62 2.60 -14.28 -4.85
N GLU A 63 1.62 -15.09 -5.24
CA GLU A 63 0.38 -14.67 -5.89
C GLU A 63 -0.63 -14.07 -4.91
N ASN A 64 -1.39 -13.07 -5.37
CA ASN A 64 -2.54 -12.49 -4.66
C ASN A 64 -2.22 -12.13 -3.19
N PHE A 65 -1.00 -11.63 -2.97
CA PHE A 65 -0.46 -11.40 -1.65
C PHE A 65 -1.33 -10.46 -0.83
N MET A 66 -1.90 -9.41 -1.42
CA MET A 66 -2.68 -8.44 -0.65
C MET A 66 -3.98 -9.07 -0.15
N VAL A 67 -4.73 -9.74 -1.02
CA VAL A 67 -5.94 -10.48 -0.64
C VAL A 67 -5.62 -11.54 0.41
N ARG A 68 -4.56 -12.33 0.22
CA ARG A 68 -4.12 -13.35 1.18
C ARG A 68 -3.73 -12.75 2.53
N THR A 69 -3.05 -11.61 2.54
CA THR A 69 -2.62 -10.94 3.76
C THR A 69 -3.82 -10.38 4.53
N LEU A 70 -4.77 -9.74 3.84
CA LEU A 70 -5.96 -9.17 4.47
C LEU A 70 -6.86 -10.23 5.12
N LEU A 71 -6.91 -11.43 4.54
CA LEU A 71 -7.73 -12.54 5.04
C LEU A 71 -6.93 -13.54 5.90
N ASN A 72 -5.62 -13.33 6.07
CA ASN A 72 -4.73 -14.30 6.70
C ASN A 72 -4.83 -15.72 6.08
N LYS A 73 -4.90 -15.79 4.74
CA LYS A 73 -5.19 -17.00 3.97
C LYS A 73 -3.91 -17.61 3.39
N VAL A 74 -3.31 -18.54 4.13
CA VAL A 74 -2.09 -19.28 3.76
C VAL A 74 -2.46 -20.62 3.12
N GLY A 75 -1.99 -20.90 1.90
CA GLY A 75 -2.11 -22.22 1.26
C GLY A 75 -3.49 -22.57 0.66
N PHE A 76 -4.52 -21.77 0.89
CA PHE A 76 -5.85 -21.98 0.27
C PHE A 76 -6.02 -21.19 -1.03
N ASP A 77 -6.91 -21.62 -1.90
CA ASP A 77 -7.22 -20.90 -3.14
C ASP A 77 -7.93 -19.58 -2.87
N VAL A 78 -7.62 -18.57 -3.67
CA VAL A 78 -8.27 -17.26 -3.63
C VAL A 78 -9.48 -17.30 -4.56
N THR A 79 -10.62 -16.81 -4.06
CA THR A 79 -11.93 -16.81 -4.72
C THR A 79 -12.41 -15.38 -4.96
N PRO A 80 -13.36 -15.13 -5.87
CA PRO A 80 -13.94 -13.81 -6.06
C PRO A 80 -14.60 -13.26 -4.79
N GLU A 81 -15.19 -14.11 -3.97
CA GLU A 81 -15.80 -13.73 -2.69
C GLU A 81 -14.76 -13.20 -1.71
N ASP A 82 -13.55 -13.76 -1.71
CA ASP A 82 -12.43 -13.25 -0.91
C ASP A 82 -12.10 -11.79 -1.28
N VAL A 83 -12.20 -11.43 -2.57
CA VAL A 83 -11.95 -10.06 -3.05
C VAL A 83 -13.00 -9.10 -2.50
N GLU A 84 -14.28 -9.48 -2.53
CA GLU A 84 -15.36 -8.67 -1.97
C GLU A 84 -15.20 -8.46 -0.46
N VAL A 85 -14.84 -9.50 0.29
CA VAL A 85 -14.54 -9.37 1.73
C VAL A 85 -13.35 -8.44 1.96
N CYS A 86 -12.29 -8.53 1.13
CA CYS A 86 -11.16 -7.61 1.20
C CYS A 86 -11.57 -6.16 0.94
N LYS A 87 -12.40 -5.90 -0.09
CA LYS A 87 -12.93 -4.56 -0.38
C LYS A 87 -13.68 -4.00 0.83
N ASP A 88 -14.49 -4.83 1.49
CA ASP A 88 -15.23 -4.45 2.71
C ASP A 88 -14.33 -4.15 3.90
N ILE A 89 -13.30 -4.98 4.12
CA ILE A 89 -12.28 -4.76 5.17
C ILE A 89 -11.59 -3.42 4.95
N LEU A 90 -11.13 -3.15 3.73
CA LEU A 90 -10.44 -1.91 3.39
C LEU A 90 -11.34 -0.69 3.58
N ARG A 91 -12.61 -0.79 3.18
CA ARG A 91 -13.59 0.29 3.32
C ARG A 91 -13.87 0.65 4.78
N ARG A 92 -13.90 -0.34 5.67
CA ARG A 92 -14.37 -0.16 7.06
C ARG A 92 -13.24 0.03 8.07
N LYS A 93 -12.06 -0.52 7.82
CA LYS A 93 -10.99 -0.62 8.83
C LYS A 93 -9.75 0.19 8.53
N PHE A 94 -9.55 0.64 7.29
CA PHE A 94 -8.29 1.24 6.88
C PHE A 94 -8.47 2.59 6.19
N VAL A 95 -7.53 3.49 6.46
CA VAL A 95 -7.27 4.63 5.58
C VAL A 95 -6.20 4.19 4.59
N VAL A 96 -6.57 4.17 3.32
CA VAL A 96 -5.76 3.57 2.27
C VAL A 96 -5.05 4.66 1.45
N GLY A 97 -3.78 4.41 1.16
CA GLY A 97 -2.98 5.22 0.23
C GLY A 97 -2.46 4.41 -0.95
N ILE A 98 -1.90 5.11 -1.93
CA ILE A 98 -1.34 4.56 -3.17
C ILE A 98 0.16 4.88 -3.20
N ALA A 99 0.98 3.84 -3.33
CA ALA A 99 2.44 3.90 -3.36
C ALA A 99 3.03 4.28 -4.74
N GLU A 100 2.19 4.47 -5.75
CA GLU A 100 2.63 4.91 -7.07
C GLU A 100 3.19 6.33 -7.00
N GLU A 101 4.31 6.57 -7.68
CA GLU A 101 5.06 7.83 -7.67
C GLU A 101 4.17 9.07 -7.85
N LYS A 102 3.20 9.00 -8.78
CA LYS A 102 2.26 10.10 -9.06
C LYS A 102 1.27 10.40 -7.92
N TRP A 103 1.00 9.43 -7.06
CA TRP A 103 -0.06 9.49 -6.03
C TRP A 103 0.46 9.36 -4.60
N PHE A 104 1.76 9.15 -4.41
CA PHE A 104 2.38 8.98 -3.11
C PHE A 104 2.18 10.22 -2.23
N ASP A 105 2.49 11.40 -2.75
CA ASP A 105 2.34 12.67 -2.01
C ASP A 105 0.89 12.90 -1.56
N ALA A 106 -0.08 12.61 -2.43
CA ALA A 106 -1.50 12.71 -2.09
C ALA A 106 -1.90 11.73 -0.97
N SER A 107 -1.29 10.55 -0.96
CA SER A 107 -1.53 9.52 0.07
C SER A 107 -0.97 9.94 1.42
N VAL A 108 0.23 10.53 1.45
CA VAL A 108 0.84 11.09 2.66
C VAL A 108 -0.04 12.20 3.23
N VAL A 109 -0.46 13.16 2.40
CA VAL A 109 -1.36 14.25 2.84
C VAL A 109 -2.68 13.71 3.40
N ARG A 110 -3.22 12.64 2.83
CA ARG A 110 -4.43 11.99 3.34
C ARG A 110 -4.20 11.40 4.74
N PHE A 111 -3.11 10.67 4.94
CA PHE A 111 -2.79 10.07 6.24
C PHE A 111 -2.57 11.14 7.30
N GLU A 112 -1.80 12.16 6.97
CA GLU A 112 -1.55 13.30 7.84
C GLU A 112 -2.82 13.99 8.33
N ARG A 113 -3.78 14.22 7.42
CA ARG A 113 -5.08 14.81 7.75
C ARG A 113 -5.92 13.90 8.64
N TYR A 114 -5.96 12.60 8.32
CA TYR A 114 -6.78 11.64 9.06
C TYR A 114 -6.26 11.41 10.48
N PHE A 115 -4.96 11.16 10.63
CA PHE A 115 -4.34 10.88 11.93
C PHE A 115 -4.01 12.13 12.74
N GLY A 116 -4.17 13.32 12.17
CA GLY A 116 -3.90 14.59 12.86
C GLY A 116 -2.44 14.75 13.26
N TRP A 117 -1.50 14.20 12.47
CA TRP A 117 -0.06 14.30 12.74
C TRP A 117 0.42 15.76 12.89
N TRP A 118 -0.32 16.72 12.32
CA TRP A 118 -0.08 18.16 12.43
C TRP A 118 -0.65 18.83 13.69
N ASN A 119 -1.54 18.17 14.44
CA ASN A 119 -2.26 18.78 15.57
C ASN A 119 -1.50 18.65 16.90
N GLN A 120 -0.51 17.77 16.99
CA GLN A 120 0.19 17.47 18.25
C GLN A 120 1.52 18.19 18.39
N PHE A 121 2.04 18.73 17.30
CA PHE A 121 3.22 19.58 17.34
C PHE A 121 2.75 21.02 17.14
N LYS A 122 3.29 21.95 17.93
CA LYS A 122 3.47 23.32 17.45
C LYS A 122 4.40 23.26 16.24
N VAL A 123 3.90 22.80 15.08
CA VAL A 123 4.58 22.97 13.79
C VAL A 123 4.33 24.41 13.37
N SER A 124 4.72 25.34 14.25
CA SER A 124 4.78 26.75 13.90
C SER A 124 5.88 26.88 12.86
N THR A 125 5.46 27.18 11.64
CA THR A 125 6.15 28.10 10.73
C THR A 125 7.55 27.72 10.23
N ASN A 126 8.06 26.51 10.46
CA ASN A 126 9.39 26.16 9.98
C ASN A 126 9.33 25.23 8.75
N MET A 127 9.62 25.84 7.60
CA MET A 127 9.75 25.23 6.27
C MET A 127 10.70 24.00 6.25
N THR A 128 11.54 23.85 7.28
CA THR A 128 12.51 22.75 7.48
C THR A 128 11.91 21.41 7.89
N VAL A 129 10.80 21.35 8.65
CA VAL A 129 10.15 20.05 8.98
C VAL A 129 9.46 19.50 7.74
N ASN A 130 8.78 20.37 6.99
CA ASN A 130 8.23 20.03 5.67
C ASN A 130 9.33 19.59 4.71
N HIS A 131 10.50 20.25 4.71
CA HIS A 131 11.61 19.85 3.86
C HIS A 131 12.25 18.53 4.28
N CYS A 132 12.43 18.23 5.57
CA CYS A 132 13.02 16.98 6.03
C CYS A 132 12.08 15.78 5.78
N HIS A 133 10.76 15.97 5.97
CA HIS A 133 9.75 14.96 5.65
C HIS A 133 9.66 14.75 4.13
N TYR A 134 9.55 15.84 3.37
CA TYR A 134 9.54 15.80 1.91
C TYR A 134 10.82 15.17 1.36
N ASP A 135 11.97 15.51 1.92
CA ASP A 135 13.26 14.93 1.53
C ASP A 135 13.34 13.47 1.89
N ARG A 136 12.89 13.03 3.08
CA ARG A 136 12.88 11.60 3.43
C ARG A 136 11.85 10.80 2.65
N ILE A 137 10.74 11.43 2.26
CA ILE A 137 9.73 10.84 1.38
C ILE A 137 10.27 10.74 -0.06
N LYS A 138 10.88 11.81 -0.59
CA LYS A 138 11.47 11.85 -1.92
C LYS A 138 12.76 11.05 -2.05
N LYS A 139 13.60 11.04 -1.01
CA LYS A 139 14.77 10.16 -0.88
C LYS A 139 14.35 8.75 -0.43
N GLY A 140 13.07 8.53 -0.13
CA GLY A 140 12.54 7.36 0.54
C GLY A 140 12.29 6.18 -0.37
N GLY A 141 12.98 5.08 -0.07
CA GLY A 141 12.75 3.74 -0.58
C GLY A 141 13.32 3.53 -1.98
N HIS A 142 14.26 2.60 -2.10
CA HIS A 142 14.70 2.08 -3.39
C HIS A 142 13.51 1.49 -4.15
N PHE A 143 12.72 2.31 -4.85
CA PHE A 143 12.09 1.91 -6.11
C PHE A 143 13.29 1.58 -6.99
N GLY A 144 13.78 0.34 -6.87
CA GLY A 144 15.12 0.02 -7.29
C GLY A 144 15.32 0.45 -8.73
N SER A 145 16.53 0.88 -9.07
CA SER A 145 16.94 1.05 -10.45
C SER A 145 17.03 -0.34 -11.10
N HIS A 146 15.88 -0.97 -11.30
CA HIS A 146 15.75 -2.24 -11.96
C HIS A 146 14.82 -2.07 -13.16
N PRO A 147 14.97 -2.93 -14.18
CA PRO A 147 14.07 -2.92 -15.31
C PRO A 147 12.61 -3.03 -14.84
N LYS A 148 11.76 -2.13 -15.33
CA LYS A 148 10.32 -2.24 -15.16
C LYS A 148 9.82 -3.31 -16.13
N ALA A 149 8.90 -4.18 -15.71
CA ALA A 149 8.23 -5.08 -16.64
C ALA A 149 7.44 -4.23 -17.65
N GLN A 150 7.73 -4.42 -18.94
CA GLN A 150 6.97 -3.75 -19.99
C GLN A 150 5.54 -4.31 -19.98
N LYS A 151 4.56 -3.41 -20.01
CA LYS A 151 3.14 -3.79 -20.11
C LYS A 151 2.96 -4.65 -21.37
N HIS A 152 2.21 -5.74 -21.26
CA HIS A 152 2.00 -6.73 -22.33
C HIS A 152 3.25 -7.53 -22.77
N SER A 153 4.30 -7.52 -21.95
CA SER A 153 5.33 -8.56 -22.07
C SER A 153 4.80 -9.88 -21.50
N GLU A 154 5.32 -11.01 -21.99
CA GLU A 154 4.89 -12.34 -21.53
C GLU A 154 4.99 -12.49 -20.00
N ALA A 155 6.08 -12.01 -19.38
CA ALA A 155 6.25 -12.03 -17.93
C ALA A 155 5.24 -11.12 -17.22
N TYR A 156 4.89 -9.97 -17.80
CA TYR A 156 3.87 -9.08 -17.25
C TYR A 156 2.50 -9.77 -17.24
N ASP A 157 2.12 -10.42 -18.34
CA ASP A 157 0.80 -11.04 -18.47
C ASP A 157 0.65 -12.27 -17.58
N ILE A 158 1.72 -13.05 -17.38
CA ILE A 158 1.77 -14.14 -16.39
C ILE A 158 1.61 -13.57 -14.98
N LEU A 159 2.34 -12.50 -14.63
CA LEU A 159 2.22 -11.88 -13.31
C LEU A 159 0.83 -11.27 -13.09
N ALA A 160 0.25 -10.64 -14.11
CA ALA A 160 -1.07 -10.05 -14.03
C ALA A 160 -2.16 -11.11 -13.83
N SER A 161 -2.09 -12.21 -14.59
CA SER A 161 -3.06 -13.31 -14.48
C SER A 161 -2.94 -14.06 -13.15
N ARG A 162 -1.72 -14.34 -12.68
CA ARG A 162 -1.52 -15.00 -11.37
C ARG A 162 -1.90 -14.11 -10.18
N ASN A 163 -1.83 -12.78 -10.35
CA ASN A 163 -2.29 -11.81 -9.34
C ASN A 163 -3.67 -11.23 -9.65
N TRP A 164 -4.56 -11.98 -10.32
CA TRP A 164 -5.86 -11.48 -10.77
C TRP A 164 -6.69 -10.84 -9.64
N ALA A 165 -6.66 -11.41 -8.43
CA ALA A 165 -7.48 -10.96 -7.30
C ALA A 165 -6.94 -9.63 -6.74
N ASP A 166 -5.61 -9.52 -6.65
CA ASP A 166 -4.95 -8.26 -6.29
C ASP A 166 -5.15 -7.19 -7.38
N MET A 167 -5.17 -7.59 -8.66
CA MET A 167 -5.45 -6.69 -9.79
C MET A 167 -6.87 -6.15 -9.71
N GLU A 168 -7.83 -6.98 -9.33
CA GLU A 168 -9.22 -6.57 -9.12
C GLU A 168 -9.36 -5.68 -7.89
N LEU A 169 -8.72 -6.03 -6.78
CA LEU A 169 -8.74 -5.26 -5.53
C LEU A 169 -8.20 -3.83 -5.72
N VAL A 170 -7.15 -3.68 -6.53
CA VAL A 170 -6.48 -2.38 -6.82
C VAL A 170 -7.00 -1.72 -8.10
N SER A 171 -7.97 -2.35 -8.78
CA SER A 171 -8.53 -1.82 -10.02
C SER A 171 -9.04 -0.38 -9.86
N SER A 172 -9.23 0.30 -11.00
CA SER A 172 -9.51 1.73 -11.09
C SER A 172 -10.66 2.20 -10.22
N ASP A 173 -11.60 1.34 -9.83
CA ASP A 173 -12.72 1.70 -8.96
C ASP A 173 -12.28 1.93 -7.50
N ALA A 174 -11.30 1.15 -7.01
CA ALA A 174 -10.67 1.41 -5.72
C ALA A 174 -9.83 2.69 -5.77
N GLN A 175 -9.03 2.90 -6.82
CA GLN A 175 -8.26 4.13 -6.99
C GLN A 175 -9.17 5.37 -7.17
N ALA A 176 -10.27 5.25 -7.92
CA ALA A 176 -11.24 6.33 -8.14
C ALA A 176 -12.03 6.65 -6.88
N ALA A 177 -12.44 5.65 -6.08
CA ALA A 177 -13.09 5.87 -4.79
C ALA A 177 -12.16 6.59 -3.80
N LEU A 178 -10.87 6.24 -3.78
CA LEU A 178 -9.86 6.93 -2.96
C LEU A 178 -9.59 8.37 -3.46
N CYS A 179 -9.74 8.63 -4.76
CA CYS A 179 -9.60 9.98 -5.35
C CYS A 179 -10.87 10.84 -5.29
N ALA A 180 -12.08 10.25 -5.28
CA ALA A 180 -13.35 10.96 -5.37
C ALA A 180 -13.69 11.73 -4.08
N GLU A 181 -13.21 11.27 -2.92
CA GLU A 181 -13.32 12.00 -1.65
C GLU A 181 -12.60 13.35 -1.68
N HIS A 182 -11.66 13.56 -2.60
CA HIS A 182 -10.93 14.82 -2.75
C HIS A 182 -11.76 15.93 -3.44
N ARG A 183 -12.90 15.61 -4.07
CA ARG A 183 -13.80 16.59 -4.71
C ARG A 183 -15.02 16.95 -3.87
N SER A 184 -15.35 16.20 -2.82
CA SER A 184 -16.47 16.51 -1.94
C SER A 184 -15.97 16.92 -0.56
N SER A 185 -15.62 18.19 -0.42
CA SER A 185 -15.40 18.87 0.87
C SER A 185 -16.68 19.00 1.72
N ARG A 186 -17.73 18.20 1.47
CA ARG A 186 -19.00 18.23 2.20
C ARG A 186 -19.50 16.86 2.70
N GLY A 187 -18.71 15.79 2.56
CA GLY A 187 -19.18 14.43 2.90
C GLY A 187 -18.74 13.87 4.26
N PHE A 188 -17.72 14.42 4.91
CA PHE A 188 -17.09 13.75 6.07
C PHE A 188 -17.81 13.95 7.41
N ALA A 189 -18.90 14.72 7.43
CA ALA A 189 -19.58 15.12 8.67
C ALA A 189 -20.94 14.43 8.91
N ARG A 190 -21.27 13.32 8.24
CA ARG A 190 -22.57 12.64 8.41
C ARG A 190 -22.50 11.16 8.79
N PHE A 191 -21.39 10.69 9.33
CA PHE A 191 -21.27 9.30 9.76
C PHE A 191 -20.86 9.12 11.23
N PHE A 192 -21.06 10.17 12.04
CA PHE A 192 -21.05 10.09 13.51
C PHE A 192 -22.30 10.77 14.06
N GLU A 193 -23.46 10.17 13.81
CA GLU A 193 -24.65 10.18 14.68
C GLU A 193 -25.31 8.79 14.61
#